data_AF-A0A9Q0N6A6-F1
#
_entry.id   AF-A0A9Q0N6A6-F1
#
_cell.length_a   1.000
_cell.length_b   1.000
_cell.length_c   1.000
_cell.angle_alpha   90.00
_cell.angle_beta   90.00
_cell.angle_gamma   90.00
#
_symmetry.space_group_name_H-M   'P 1'
#
loop_
_entity.id
_entity.type
_entity.pdbx_description
1 polymer ?
#
loop_
_entity_poly.entity_id
_entity_poly.type
_entity_poly.pdbx_seq_one_letter_code
_entity_poly.pdbx_strand_id
1 'polypeptide(L)'
;MLKFLLCLILLTAATTRSESLEDTLTDEAPFEPDIGVLNTCTIAINANGLPEPQPLLIHPNTLNFVNPDRNGIITINANQQIELFCSGSFVAPFPSTRTLFATCQSGTNWLVNGQTRVFNTLACTGQVFHTARRTGQRCFDGSTHSEVGFNVAPNRFFVTHNICHDEVAEATRYVYYMQTPANMGFQRNFPRPSFITGDYFGGRNINSLYNNTTQRQTLAGILGQQRVDEMYAIHADAFLARGHLMANADNIFGSHMRASFYFINAQPQWQTFNGGNWERVESGVRNFIANRNIDCEIYTGVHGVLAVRDQHGVFRELFLDFDSQGRGLIPVPSLYYKIVLHRPTNRGIVFIGVNNPHATSADITNRHTICTDVSQYVDWITWTSPVGRTSILRGFSYMCTVTDFRRAVTNLPPNVTATSLLF
;
A
#
# COMPACT_ATOMS: atom_id res chain seq x y z
N MET A 1 -41.56 -12.76 -37.26
CA MET A 1 -41.63 -13.32 -38.62
C MET A 1 -40.96 -12.35 -39.57
N LEU A 2 -39.95 -12.87 -40.24
CA LEU A 2 -38.99 -12.21 -41.12
C LEU A 2 -39.62 -11.95 -42.50
N LYS A 3 -39.40 -10.78 -43.11
CA LYS A 3 -39.40 -10.59 -44.58
C LYS A 3 -38.53 -9.38 -44.94
N PHE A 4 -37.29 -9.67 -45.28
CA PHE A 4 -36.32 -8.76 -45.92
C PHE A 4 -36.59 -8.73 -47.43
N LEU A 5 -36.47 -7.54 -48.03
CA LEU A 5 -36.51 -7.34 -49.47
C LEU A 5 -35.07 -7.24 -50.01
N LEU A 6 -34.77 -8.09 -51.00
CA LEU A 6 -33.55 -8.10 -51.81
C LEU A 6 -33.53 -6.90 -52.78
N CYS A 7 -32.34 -6.40 -53.10
CA CYS A 7 -32.06 -5.90 -54.45
C CYS A 7 -30.62 -6.26 -54.87
N LEU A 8 -30.53 -7.04 -55.95
CA LEU A 8 -29.34 -7.46 -56.69
C LEU A 8 -28.98 -6.37 -57.72
N ILE A 9 -27.70 -6.06 -57.94
CA ILE A 9 -27.19 -5.64 -59.27
C ILE A 9 -25.83 -6.29 -59.56
N LEU A 10 -25.67 -6.65 -60.82
CA LEU A 10 -24.74 -7.55 -61.52
C LEU A 10 -23.28 -7.08 -61.69
N LEU A 11 -22.44 -8.09 -61.97
CA LEU A 11 -21.06 -8.07 -62.44
C LEU A 11 -20.85 -7.33 -63.78
N THR A 12 -19.64 -6.81 -63.98
CA THR A 12 -18.84 -7.07 -65.20
C THR A 12 -17.34 -7.11 -64.89
N ALA A 13 -16.65 -8.10 -65.45
CA ALA A 13 -15.20 -8.28 -65.41
C ALA A 13 -14.57 -7.70 -66.68
N ALA A 14 -13.39 -7.08 -66.56
CA ALA A 14 -12.54 -6.75 -67.70
C ALA A 14 -11.07 -7.04 -67.36
N THR A 15 -10.50 -7.96 -68.13
CA THR A 15 -9.09 -8.37 -68.17
C THR A 15 -8.26 -7.38 -68.99
N THR A 16 -7.08 -6.99 -68.51
CA THR A 16 -5.92 -6.63 -69.36
C THR A 16 -4.59 -6.85 -68.61
N ARG A 17 -3.66 -7.51 -69.30
CA ARG A 17 -2.19 -7.61 -69.10
C ARG A 17 -1.63 -7.19 -70.48
N SER A 18 -0.53 -6.51 -70.71
CA SER A 18 0.68 -6.11 -69.97
C SER A 18 1.36 -5.05 -70.86
N GLU A 19 2.22 -4.18 -70.32
CA GLU A 19 3.51 -3.86 -70.94
C GLU A 19 4.42 -3.13 -69.95
N SER A 20 5.70 -3.48 -70.05
CA SER A 20 6.84 -3.18 -69.18
C SER A 20 7.48 -1.83 -69.46
N LEU A 21 8.00 -1.18 -68.42
CA LEU A 21 9.11 -0.23 -68.51
C LEU A 21 9.99 -0.40 -67.26
N GLU A 22 11.23 -0.80 -67.52
CA GLU A 22 12.32 -0.90 -66.55
C GLU A 22 12.66 0.50 -66.02
N ASP A 23 12.84 0.62 -64.71
CA ASP A 23 13.59 1.73 -64.12
C ASP A 23 14.59 1.20 -63.10
N THR A 24 15.80 1.74 -63.20
CA THR A 24 17.05 1.23 -62.68
C THR A 24 17.15 1.28 -61.15
N LEU A 25 17.46 0.13 -60.53
CA LEU A 25 17.82 0.00 -59.12
C LEU A 25 19.18 0.67 -58.85
N THR A 26 19.18 1.76 -58.11
CA THR A 26 20.35 2.17 -57.31
C THR A 26 20.24 1.49 -55.95
N ASP A 27 21.17 0.59 -55.66
CA ASP A 27 21.39 -0.01 -54.33
C ASP A 27 21.77 1.07 -53.31
N GLU A 28 20.79 1.63 -52.62
CA GLU A 28 21.00 2.16 -51.28
C GLU A 28 20.46 1.15 -50.28
N ALA A 29 21.38 0.49 -49.57
CA ALA A 29 21.03 -0.39 -48.46
C ALA A 29 20.14 0.36 -47.46
N PRO A 30 19.05 -0.25 -46.96
CA PRO A 30 18.27 0.36 -45.91
C PRO A 30 19.18 0.61 -44.71
N PHE A 31 19.20 1.84 -44.21
CA PHE A 31 19.71 2.14 -42.88
C PHE A 31 18.86 1.37 -41.87
N GLU A 32 19.27 0.15 -41.54
CA GLU A 32 18.84 -0.50 -40.31
C GLU A 32 19.40 0.35 -39.18
N PRO A 33 18.55 1.00 -38.35
CA PRO A 33 19.06 1.53 -37.11
C PRO A 33 19.63 0.33 -36.36
N ASP A 34 20.91 0.39 -36.02
CA ASP A 34 21.52 -0.52 -35.06
C ASP A 34 20.73 -0.35 -33.75
N ILE A 35 19.67 -1.16 -33.58
CA ILE A 35 19.04 -1.38 -32.30
C ILE A 35 20.06 -2.21 -31.55
N GLY A 36 21.13 -1.55 -31.10
CA GLY A 36 22.14 -2.14 -30.27
C GLY A 36 21.39 -2.83 -29.14
N VAL A 37 21.49 -4.15 -29.10
CA VAL A 37 20.88 -4.97 -28.06
C VAL A 37 21.33 -4.34 -26.76
N LEU A 38 20.43 -3.65 -26.07
CA LEU A 38 20.73 -3.05 -24.78
C LEU A 38 21.11 -4.22 -23.88
N ASN A 39 22.41 -4.44 -23.71
CA ASN A 39 22.97 -5.44 -22.81
C ASN A 39 22.53 -5.01 -21.41
N THR A 40 21.40 -5.54 -20.99
CA THR A 40 20.71 -5.23 -19.74
C THR A 40 20.36 -6.54 -19.07
N CYS A 41 20.24 -6.50 -17.76
CA CYS A 41 19.77 -7.61 -16.97
C CYS A 41 18.39 -7.29 -16.41
N THR A 42 17.52 -8.29 -16.41
CA THR A 42 16.14 -8.15 -15.96
C THR A 42 15.84 -9.06 -14.78
N ILE A 43 15.09 -8.54 -13.81
CA ILE A 43 14.57 -9.30 -12.67
C ILE A 43 13.06 -9.04 -12.59
N ALA A 44 12.25 -10.04 -12.94
CA ALA A 44 10.80 -9.99 -12.82
C ALA A 44 10.36 -10.44 -11.41
N ILE A 45 9.79 -9.53 -10.63
CA ILE A 45 9.47 -9.78 -9.20
C ILE A 45 8.21 -10.61 -8.99
N ASN A 46 7.35 -10.71 -10.00
CA ASN A 46 6.11 -11.51 -10.02
C ASN A 46 6.23 -12.82 -10.82
N ALA A 47 7.45 -13.19 -11.21
CA ALA A 47 7.77 -14.43 -11.91
C ALA A 47 8.96 -15.11 -11.21
N ASN A 48 9.69 -15.97 -11.92
CA ASN A 48 10.84 -16.70 -11.37
C ASN A 48 12.13 -15.87 -11.32
N GLY A 49 12.02 -14.53 -11.27
CA GLY A 49 13.17 -13.62 -11.29
C GLY A 49 13.88 -13.52 -9.94
N LEU A 50 13.17 -13.66 -8.82
CA LEU A 50 13.72 -13.59 -7.48
C LEU A 50 13.89 -14.99 -6.85
N PRO A 51 14.93 -15.22 -6.03
CA PRO A 51 15.05 -16.44 -5.24
C PRO A 51 14.07 -16.44 -4.05
N GLU A 52 13.77 -17.60 -3.49
CA GLU A 52 13.02 -17.69 -2.21
C GLU A 52 13.79 -18.53 -1.19
N PRO A 53 14.14 -17.99 0.00
CA PRO A 53 13.95 -16.61 0.47
C PRO A 53 14.77 -15.54 -0.29
N GLN A 54 14.14 -14.38 -0.50
CA GLN A 54 14.69 -13.25 -1.26
C GLN A 54 15.69 -12.41 -0.44
N PRO A 55 16.84 -11.97 -1.01
CA PRO A 55 17.66 -10.90 -0.43
C PRO A 55 17.01 -9.52 -0.62
N LEU A 56 17.46 -8.53 0.14
CA LEU A 56 17.20 -7.12 -0.22
C LEU A 56 18.02 -6.74 -1.45
N LEU A 57 17.43 -5.94 -2.33
CA LEU A 57 18.09 -5.39 -3.50
C LEU A 57 18.38 -3.92 -3.26
N ILE A 58 19.65 -3.54 -3.25
CA ILE A 58 20.13 -2.24 -2.80
C ILE A 58 21.01 -1.61 -3.87
N HIS A 59 20.85 -0.30 -4.10
CA HIS A 59 21.82 0.46 -4.88
C HIS A 59 23.11 0.62 -4.05
N PRO A 60 24.27 0.16 -4.54
CA PRO A 60 25.52 0.18 -3.77
C PRO A 60 25.85 1.57 -3.22
N ASN A 61 26.32 1.62 -1.97
CA ASN A 61 26.69 2.86 -1.26
C ASN A 61 25.57 3.88 -1.06
N THR A 62 24.31 3.44 -1.15
CA THR A 62 23.13 4.26 -0.88
C THR A 62 22.27 3.66 0.23
N LEU A 63 21.20 4.37 0.59
CA LEU A 63 20.08 3.87 1.40
C LEU A 63 18.82 3.64 0.54
N ASN A 64 19.00 3.39 -0.75
CA ASN A 64 17.91 3.18 -1.70
C ASN A 64 17.81 1.72 -2.11
N PHE A 65 16.59 1.20 -2.11
CA PHE A 65 16.28 -0.08 -2.73
C PHE A 65 16.32 0.03 -4.25
N VAL A 66 16.69 -1.07 -4.91
CA VAL A 66 16.51 -1.22 -6.35
C VAL A 66 15.05 -1.58 -6.60
N ASN A 67 14.27 -0.61 -7.06
CA ASN A 67 12.84 -0.81 -7.33
C ASN A 67 12.60 -1.22 -8.80
N PRO A 68 11.55 -2.01 -9.07
CA PRO A 68 11.12 -2.32 -10.42
C PRO A 68 10.42 -1.13 -11.08
N ASP A 69 10.13 -1.27 -12.36
CA ASP A 69 9.12 -0.46 -13.03
C ASP A 69 7.69 -0.78 -12.55
N ARG A 70 6.69 -0.09 -13.11
CA ARG A 70 5.27 -0.32 -12.80
C ARG A 70 4.75 -1.71 -13.15
N ASN A 71 5.48 -2.49 -13.95
CA ASN A 71 5.14 -3.85 -14.36
C ASN A 71 5.82 -4.91 -13.47
N GLY A 72 6.62 -4.49 -12.50
CA GLY A 72 7.36 -5.41 -11.64
C GLY A 72 8.63 -5.96 -12.30
N ILE A 73 9.22 -5.22 -13.23
CA ILE A 73 10.48 -5.59 -13.89
C ILE A 73 11.57 -4.60 -13.46
N ILE A 74 12.63 -5.12 -12.84
CA ILE A 74 13.87 -4.38 -12.60
C ILE A 74 14.74 -4.53 -13.85
N THR A 75 15.26 -3.43 -14.38
CA THR A 75 16.21 -3.42 -15.51
C THR A 75 17.49 -2.72 -15.08
N ILE A 76 18.63 -3.42 -15.20
CA ILE A 76 19.97 -2.91 -14.85
C ILE A 76 20.83 -2.93 -16.10
N ASN A 77 21.58 -1.86 -16.38
CA ASN A 77 22.47 -1.83 -17.55
C ASN A 77 23.70 -2.71 -17.33
N ALA A 78 24.27 -3.25 -18.41
CA ALA A 78 25.52 -4.01 -18.35
C ALA A 78 26.60 -3.24 -17.60
N ASN A 79 27.40 -3.98 -16.83
CA ASN A 79 28.46 -3.49 -15.96
C ASN A 79 27.98 -2.66 -14.75
N GLN A 80 26.69 -2.33 -14.62
CA GLN A 80 26.16 -1.79 -13.37
C GLN A 80 26.01 -2.90 -12.33
N GLN A 81 26.12 -2.53 -11.07
CA GLN A 81 26.15 -3.45 -9.95
C GLN A 81 25.00 -3.16 -8.98
N ILE A 82 24.44 -4.22 -8.41
CA ILE A 82 23.49 -4.16 -7.30
C ILE A 82 24.05 -4.89 -6.09
N GLU A 83 23.76 -4.36 -4.90
CA GLU A 83 24.09 -4.97 -3.62
C GLU A 83 22.92 -5.87 -3.18
N LEU A 84 23.24 -7.10 -2.80
CA LEU A 84 22.30 -8.08 -2.27
C LEU A 84 22.58 -8.29 -0.79
N PHE A 85 21.54 -8.26 0.05
CA PHE A 85 21.70 -8.45 1.49
C PHE A 85 20.78 -9.50 2.09
N CYS A 86 21.34 -10.35 2.97
CA CYS A 86 20.63 -11.28 3.84
C CYS A 86 20.89 -10.95 5.32
N SER A 87 19.86 -11.07 6.17
CA SER A 87 20.04 -10.95 7.63
C SER A 87 20.93 -12.05 8.21
N GLY A 88 20.80 -13.28 7.69
CA GLY A 88 21.58 -14.46 8.08
C GLY A 88 22.80 -14.68 7.18
N SER A 89 22.69 -15.55 6.18
CA SER A 89 23.68 -15.67 5.10
C SER A 89 22.99 -16.00 3.79
N PHE A 90 23.74 -15.97 2.68
CA PHE A 90 23.32 -16.62 1.45
C PHE A 90 23.45 -18.15 1.57
N VAL A 91 22.68 -18.87 0.75
CA VAL A 91 22.83 -20.32 0.58
C VAL A 91 24.17 -20.64 -0.12
N ALA A 92 24.55 -21.92 -0.14
CA ALA A 92 25.75 -22.35 -0.88
C ALA A 92 25.71 -21.82 -2.34
N PRO A 93 26.82 -21.29 -2.88
CA PRO A 93 28.21 -21.43 -2.41
C PRO A 93 28.71 -20.29 -1.52
N PHE A 94 27.82 -19.47 -0.93
CA PHE A 94 28.20 -18.28 -0.15
C PHE A 94 27.85 -18.41 1.35
N PRO A 95 28.23 -19.50 2.04
CA PRO A 95 27.95 -19.63 3.47
C PRO A 95 28.63 -18.49 4.24
N SER A 96 28.02 -18.08 5.36
CA SER A 96 28.51 -16.99 6.22
C SER A 96 28.62 -15.61 5.55
N THR A 97 28.25 -15.48 4.27
CA THR A 97 28.27 -14.21 3.55
C THR A 97 26.91 -13.54 3.70
N ARG A 98 26.90 -12.29 4.16
CA ARG A 98 25.68 -11.49 4.35
C ARG A 98 25.37 -10.53 3.22
N THR A 99 26.41 -10.14 2.49
CA THR A 99 26.32 -9.18 1.40
C THR A 99 27.04 -9.74 0.19
N LEU A 100 26.37 -9.71 -0.96
CA LEU A 100 26.96 -10.01 -2.26
C LEU A 100 26.80 -8.80 -3.17
N PHE A 101 27.68 -8.71 -4.15
CA PHE A 101 27.57 -7.74 -5.23
C PHE A 101 27.37 -8.49 -6.55
N ALA A 102 26.31 -8.14 -7.26
CA ALA A 102 25.97 -8.74 -8.55
C ALA A 102 26.11 -7.69 -9.65
N THR A 103 27.04 -7.91 -10.57
CA THR A 103 27.25 -7.02 -11.72
C THR A 103 26.50 -7.58 -12.92
N CYS A 104 25.69 -6.76 -13.57
CA CYS A 104 24.92 -7.17 -14.74
C CYS A 104 25.83 -7.50 -15.92
N GLN A 105 25.62 -8.68 -16.54
CA GLN A 105 26.21 -9.05 -17.82
C GLN A 105 25.19 -8.89 -18.95
N SER A 106 24.19 -9.77 -19.03
CA SER A 106 23.07 -9.70 -19.98
C SER A 106 21.94 -10.66 -19.60
N GLY A 107 20.70 -10.29 -19.90
CA GLY A 107 19.51 -11.10 -19.66
C GLY A 107 19.34 -11.45 -18.19
N THR A 108 19.50 -12.73 -17.84
CA THR A 108 19.40 -13.22 -16.46
C THR A 108 20.75 -13.58 -15.84
N ASN A 109 21.86 -13.27 -16.54
CA ASN A 109 23.22 -13.60 -16.14
C ASN A 109 23.91 -12.44 -15.42
N TRP A 110 24.44 -12.75 -14.25
CA TRP A 110 25.10 -11.80 -13.35
C TRP A 110 26.47 -12.32 -12.95
N LEU A 111 27.45 -11.42 -12.91
CA LEU A 111 28.77 -11.72 -12.39
C LEU A 111 28.75 -11.54 -10.86
N VAL A 112 28.99 -12.62 -10.13
CA VAL A 112 29.09 -12.64 -8.66
C VAL A 112 30.37 -13.38 -8.28
N ASN A 113 31.27 -12.74 -7.53
CA ASN A 113 32.58 -13.28 -7.15
C ASN A 113 33.36 -13.88 -8.34
N GLY A 114 33.36 -13.19 -9.49
CA GLY A 114 34.10 -13.62 -10.68
C GLY A 114 33.45 -14.76 -11.48
N GLN A 115 32.26 -15.23 -11.09
CA GLN A 115 31.53 -16.29 -11.80
C GLN A 115 30.17 -15.80 -12.30
N THR A 116 29.80 -16.22 -13.50
CA THR A 116 28.44 -16.01 -14.03
C THR A 116 27.44 -16.88 -13.28
N ARG A 117 26.37 -16.25 -12.79
CA ARG A 117 25.29 -16.85 -12.00
C ARG A 117 23.94 -16.34 -12.51
N VAL A 118 22.92 -17.19 -12.42
CA VAL A 118 21.53 -16.77 -12.66
C VAL A 118 20.99 -16.11 -11.39
N PHE A 119 20.32 -14.97 -11.52
CA PHE A 119 19.90 -14.15 -10.37
C PHE A 119 19.08 -14.92 -9.31
N ASN A 120 18.12 -15.72 -9.78
CA ASN A 120 17.19 -16.46 -8.91
C ASN A 120 17.84 -17.62 -8.13
N THR A 121 19.15 -17.82 -8.26
CA THR A 121 19.93 -18.78 -7.45
C THR A 121 20.56 -18.14 -6.21
N LEU A 122 20.52 -16.81 -6.08
CA LEU A 122 21.18 -16.04 -5.02
C LEU A 122 20.30 -15.92 -3.77
N ALA A 123 19.84 -17.06 -3.25
CA ALA A 123 18.88 -17.11 -2.13
C ALA A 123 19.52 -16.83 -0.77
N CYS A 124 18.75 -16.23 0.14
CA CYS A 124 19.09 -16.19 1.55
C CYS A 124 18.77 -17.52 2.24
N THR A 125 19.44 -17.83 3.35
CA THR A 125 19.11 -18.98 4.21
C THR A 125 17.79 -18.81 4.97
N GLY A 126 17.26 -17.59 5.03
CA GLY A 126 15.99 -17.26 5.67
C GLY A 126 15.45 -15.92 5.18
N GLN A 127 14.19 -15.64 5.49
CA GLN A 127 13.56 -14.35 5.18
C GLN A 127 14.35 -13.21 5.86
N VAL A 128 14.59 -12.12 5.12
CA VAL A 128 15.27 -10.95 5.68
C VAL A 128 14.44 -10.37 6.83
N PHE A 129 15.09 -10.15 7.96
CA PHE A 129 14.47 -9.67 9.18
C PHE A 129 14.34 -8.13 9.18
N HIS A 130 13.13 -7.66 9.45
CA HIS A 130 12.80 -6.25 9.64
C HIS A 130 12.67 -5.91 11.13
N THR A 131 12.76 -4.64 11.48
CA THR A 131 12.66 -4.16 12.86
C THR A 131 11.90 -2.84 12.92
N ALA A 132 11.03 -2.70 13.93
CA ALA A 132 10.48 -1.43 14.34
C ALA A 132 11.34 -0.85 15.47
N ARG A 133 11.86 0.37 15.32
CA ARG A 133 12.71 1.03 16.32
C ARG A 133 12.19 2.43 16.64
N ARG A 134 12.23 2.81 17.92
CA ARG A 134 12.01 4.19 18.36
C ARG A 134 13.21 5.02 17.91
N THR A 135 12.95 6.21 17.36
CA THR A 135 14.00 7.14 16.91
C THR A 135 14.55 8.01 18.04
N GLY A 136 13.92 7.98 19.21
CA GLY A 136 14.16 8.93 20.31
C GLY A 136 13.44 10.27 20.13
N GLN A 137 12.82 10.51 18.97
CA GLN A 137 12.05 11.71 18.68
C GLN A 137 10.57 11.53 19.06
N ARG A 138 9.88 12.68 19.19
CA ARG A 138 8.42 12.75 19.34
C ARG A 138 7.81 13.35 18.08
N CYS A 139 6.61 12.92 17.73
CA CYS A 139 5.91 13.37 16.52
C CYS A 139 4.75 14.32 16.83
N PHE A 140 3.93 14.02 17.85
CA PHE A 140 2.80 14.86 18.26
C PHE A 140 2.37 14.54 19.69
N ASP A 141 2.18 15.55 20.54
CA ASP A 141 1.59 15.43 21.89
C ASP A 141 2.15 14.24 22.70
N GLY A 142 3.48 14.17 22.83
CA GLY A 142 4.17 13.08 23.54
C GLY A 142 4.24 11.74 22.79
N SER A 143 3.53 11.57 21.67
CA SER A 143 3.55 10.36 20.84
C SER A 143 4.96 10.09 20.31
N THR A 144 5.34 8.82 20.31
CA THR A 144 6.65 8.32 19.89
C THR A 144 6.77 8.30 18.38
N HIS A 145 7.89 8.80 17.85
CA HIS A 145 8.27 8.61 16.46
C HIS A 145 9.11 7.34 16.31
N SER A 146 8.61 6.40 15.52
CA SER A 146 9.25 5.11 15.24
C SER A 146 9.45 4.91 13.74
N GLU A 147 10.49 4.16 13.39
CA GLU A 147 10.79 3.74 12.03
C GLU A 147 10.68 2.22 11.92
N VAL A 148 10.14 1.73 10.81
CA VAL A 148 10.19 0.30 10.46
C VAL A 148 11.06 0.13 9.23
N GLY A 149 11.91 -0.89 9.23
CA GLY A 149 12.89 -1.07 8.17
C GLY A 149 13.84 -2.25 8.39
N PHE A 150 14.95 -2.25 7.65
CA PHE A 150 15.95 -3.31 7.67
C PHE A 150 17.30 -2.80 8.16
N ASN A 151 17.89 -3.50 9.13
CA ASN A 151 19.24 -3.22 9.60
C ASN A 151 20.25 -4.00 8.74
N VAL A 152 20.92 -3.29 7.84
CA VAL A 152 21.94 -3.85 6.94
C VAL A 152 23.33 -3.80 7.58
N ALA A 153 23.63 -2.72 8.30
CA ALA A 153 24.87 -2.51 9.06
C ALA A 153 24.61 -1.47 10.18
N PRO A 154 25.51 -1.28 11.18
CA PRO A 154 25.28 -0.39 12.32
C PRO A 154 24.74 1.01 11.99
N ASN A 155 25.18 1.61 10.88
CA ASN A 155 24.75 2.92 10.41
C ASN A 155 23.99 2.86 9.06
N ARG A 156 23.47 1.68 8.68
CA ARG A 156 22.73 1.47 7.44
C ARG A 156 21.37 0.82 7.75
N PHE A 157 20.42 1.67 8.11
CA PHE A 157 19.04 1.28 8.34
C PHE A 157 18.16 1.76 7.17
N PHE A 158 17.55 0.82 6.47
CA PHE A 158 16.68 1.10 5.33
C PHE A 158 15.24 1.20 5.81
N VAL A 159 14.75 2.44 5.97
CA VAL A 159 13.39 2.73 6.42
C VAL A 159 12.39 2.40 5.29
N THR A 160 11.32 1.69 5.60
CA THR A 160 10.17 1.49 4.71
C THR A 160 9.05 2.47 5.01
N HIS A 161 8.80 2.73 6.29
CA HIS A 161 7.80 3.70 6.75
C HIS A 161 8.11 4.22 8.16
N ASN A 162 7.57 5.41 8.45
CA ASN A 162 7.66 6.09 9.73
C ASN A 162 6.29 6.07 10.40
N ILE A 163 6.25 6.00 11.73
CA ILE A 163 5.04 5.80 12.52
C ILE A 163 5.03 6.81 13.65
N CYS A 164 3.92 7.51 13.81
CA CYS A 164 3.64 8.33 14.99
C CYS A 164 2.66 7.58 15.89
N HIS A 165 3.15 7.02 17.00
CA HIS A 165 2.38 6.14 17.87
C HIS A 165 2.27 6.69 19.30
N ASP A 166 1.04 6.83 19.78
CA ASP A 166 0.74 7.14 21.17
C ASP A 166 0.77 5.84 21.98
N GLU A 167 1.85 5.62 22.73
CA GLU A 167 2.02 4.43 23.58
C GLU A 167 1.13 4.45 24.84
N VAL A 168 0.53 5.60 25.20
CA VAL A 168 -0.37 5.70 26.36
C VAL A 168 -1.77 5.24 25.97
N ALA A 169 -2.29 5.74 24.85
CA ALA A 169 -3.59 5.31 24.31
C ALA A 169 -3.51 4.03 23.47
N GLU A 170 -2.28 3.55 23.19
CA GLU A 170 -1.98 2.46 22.27
C GLU A 170 -2.56 2.70 20.87
N ALA A 171 -2.40 3.93 20.40
CA ALA A 171 -3.02 4.42 19.18
C ALA A 171 -1.99 5.06 18.23
N THR A 172 -1.84 4.49 17.04
CA THR A 172 -1.12 5.15 15.94
C THR A 172 -1.93 6.30 15.38
N ARG A 173 -1.31 7.50 15.37
CA ARG A 173 -1.87 8.74 14.83
C ARG A 173 -1.80 8.77 13.31
N TYR A 174 -0.63 8.48 12.77
CA TYR A 174 -0.37 8.38 11.34
C TYR A 174 0.86 7.52 11.05
N VAL A 175 0.93 7.04 9.81
CA VAL A 175 2.08 6.40 9.18
C VAL A 175 2.44 7.18 7.92
N TYR A 176 3.73 7.43 7.75
CA TYR A 176 4.30 8.17 6.62
C TYR A 176 5.22 7.28 5.78
N TYR A 177 5.01 7.30 4.46
CA TYR A 177 5.83 6.56 3.49
C TYR A 177 5.77 7.21 2.11
N MET A 178 6.70 6.82 1.25
CA MET A 178 6.74 7.21 -0.16
C MET A 178 6.03 6.18 -1.01
N GLN A 179 5.29 6.65 -2.02
CA GLN A 179 4.68 5.81 -3.03
C GLN A 179 5.04 6.34 -4.41
N THR A 180 5.56 5.47 -5.25
CA THR A 180 6.09 5.72 -6.60
C THR A 180 5.36 4.83 -7.60
N PRO A 181 5.61 4.97 -8.91
CA PRO A 181 5.02 4.08 -9.92
C PRO A 181 5.37 2.59 -9.70
N ALA A 182 6.51 2.31 -9.08
CA ALA A 182 6.97 0.95 -8.78
C ALA A 182 6.03 0.19 -7.84
N ASN A 183 5.29 0.88 -6.96
CA ASN A 183 4.33 0.26 -6.05
C ASN A 183 3.16 -0.42 -6.79
N MET A 184 2.91 -0.11 -8.07
CA MET A 184 1.93 -0.84 -8.89
C MET A 184 2.43 -2.23 -9.32
N GLY A 185 3.75 -2.38 -9.45
CA GLY A 185 4.41 -3.63 -9.83
C GLY A 185 4.59 -4.62 -8.68
N PHE A 186 4.07 -4.33 -7.49
CA PHE A 186 4.27 -5.10 -6.25
C PHE A 186 4.12 -6.62 -6.41
N GLN A 187 4.81 -7.38 -5.56
CA GLN A 187 4.71 -8.84 -5.53
C GLN A 187 3.32 -9.31 -5.11
N ARG A 188 2.73 -10.20 -5.92
CA ARG A 188 1.40 -10.76 -5.67
C ARG A 188 1.50 -12.05 -4.88
N ASN A 189 0.50 -12.29 -4.02
CA ASN A 189 0.34 -13.54 -3.27
C ASN A 189 1.52 -13.95 -2.39
N PHE A 190 2.38 -13.00 -2.00
CA PHE A 190 3.47 -13.28 -1.09
C PHE A 190 2.95 -13.65 0.31
N PRO A 191 3.50 -14.69 0.99
CA PRO A 191 2.98 -15.16 2.27
C PRO A 191 2.97 -14.08 3.36
N ARG A 192 1.81 -13.93 4.01
CA ARG A 192 1.59 -12.95 5.08
C ARG A 192 2.04 -13.52 6.44
N PRO A 193 2.90 -12.82 7.20
CA PRO A 193 3.26 -13.23 8.56
C PRO A 193 2.15 -12.88 9.57
N SER A 194 2.30 -13.37 10.80
CA SER A 194 1.53 -12.85 11.94
C SER A 194 1.97 -11.44 12.30
N PHE A 195 1.06 -10.66 12.90
CA PHE A 195 1.39 -9.33 13.42
C PHE A 195 2.31 -9.40 14.64
N ILE A 196 3.27 -8.47 14.67
CA ILE A 196 4.24 -8.29 15.75
C ILE A 196 3.78 -7.14 16.65
N THR A 197 3.63 -7.44 17.94
CA THR A 197 3.28 -6.44 18.96
C THR A 197 4.45 -5.53 19.30
N GLY A 198 5.65 -6.10 19.46
CA GLY A 198 6.78 -5.38 20.05
C GLY A 198 6.51 -5.00 21.51
N ASP A 199 7.28 -4.06 22.02
CA ASP A 199 7.18 -3.52 23.39
C ASP A 199 6.34 -2.23 23.47
N TYR A 200 5.58 -1.90 22.43
CA TYR A 200 4.77 -0.68 22.32
C TYR A 200 3.45 -0.74 23.11
N PHE A 201 3.07 -1.92 23.61
CA PHE A 201 1.73 -2.17 24.15
C PHE A 201 1.73 -2.71 25.59
N GLY A 202 2.69 -2.29 26.43
CA GLY A 202 2.72 -2.67 27.84
C GLY A 202 2.75 -4.18 28.13
N GLY A 203 3.23 -5.00 27.18
CA GLY A 203 3.28 -6.47 27.31
C GLY A 203 1.96 -7.20 26.99
N ARG A 204 0.91 -6.49 26.55
CA ARG A 204 -0.39 -7.09 26.17
C ARG A 204 -0.29 -7.99 24.95
N ASN A 205 -1.12 -9.04 24.93
CA ASN A 205 -1.31 -9.87 23.74
C ASN A 205 -2.34 -9.21 22.80
N ILE A 206 -1.87 -8.30 21.95
CA ILE A 206 -2.76 -7.55 21.04
C ILE A 206 -3.48 -8.48 20.04
N ASN A 207 -2.84 -9.58 19.62
CA ASN A 207 -3.49 -10.54 18.73
C ASN A 207 -4.78 -11.14 19.31
N SER A 208 -4.84 -11.40 20.63
CA SER A 208 -6.06 -11.95 21.24
C SER A 208 -7.21 -10.94 21.28
N LEU A 209 -6.92 -9.64 21.40
CA LEU A 209 -7.94 -8.59 21.45
C LEU A 209 -8.75 -8.48 20.15
N TYR A 210 -8.13 -8.84 19.02
CA TYR A 210 -8.80 -8.88 17.71
C TYR A 210 -9.58 -10.19 17.46
N ASN A 211 -9.53 -11.17 18.35
CA ASN A 211 -10.37 -12.37 18.23
C ASN A 211 -11.85 -11.97 18.33
N ASN A 212 -12.71 -12.53 17.46
CA ASN A 212 -14.14 -12.21 17.41
C ASN A 212 -14.84 -12.38 18.78
N THR A 213 -14.55 -13.46 19.50
CA THR A 213 -15.11 -13.69 20.84
C THR A 213 -14.67 -12.61 21.82
N THR A 214 -13.38 -12.28 21.86
CA THR A 214 -12.82 -11.27 22.77
C THR A 214 -13.38 -9.88 22.47
N GLN A 215 -13.37 -9.43 21.21
CA GLN A 215 -13.93 -8.12 20.85
C GLN A 215 -15.43 -8.03 21.18
N ARG A 216 -16.22 -9.09 20.96
CA ARG A 216 -17.65 -9.07 21.31
C ARG A 216 -17.86 -8.95 22.82
N GLN A 217 -17.05 -9.65 23.62
CA GLN A 217 -17.09 -9.54 25.08
C GLN A 217 -16.74 -8.13 25.55
N THR A 218 -15.64 -7.55 25.06
CA THR A 218 -15.24 -6.18 25.41
C THR A 218 -16.32 -5.18 25.03
N LEU A 219 -16.82 -5.23 23.79
CA LEU A 219 -17.84 -4.31 23.31
C LEU A 219 -19.18 -4.51 24.04
N ALA A 220 -19.52 -5.72 24.48
CA ALA A 220 -20.75 -5.97 25.24
C ALA A 220 -20.68 -5.31 26.62
N GLY A 221 -19.49 -5.22 27.22
CA GLY A 221 -19.26 -4.43 28.43
C GLY A 221 -19.49 -2.92 28.23
N ILE A 222 -19.30 -2.42 27.00
CA ILE A 222 -19.49 -0.99 26.66
C ILE A 222 -20.95 -0.69 26.28
N LEU A 223 -21.53 -1.53 25.41
CA LEU A 223 -22.78 -1.26 24.71
C LEU A 223 -23.98 -2.05 25.23
N GLY A 224 -23.74 -3.11 26.01
CA GLY A 224 -24.72 -4.13 26.32
C GLY A 224 -24.77 -5.24 25.26
N GLN A 225 -25.07 -6.47 25.71
CA GLN A 225 -25.02 -7.69 24.89
C GLN A 225 -25.95 -7.62 23.67
N GLN A 226 -27.20 -7.20 23.87
CA GLN A 226 -28.19 -7.09 22.79
C GLN A 226 -27.67 -6.20 21.65
N ARG A 227 -27.08 -5.05 22.01
CA ARG A 227 -26.59 -4.10 21.03
C ARG A 227 -25.43 -4.65 20.21
N VAL A 228 -24.51 -5.39 20.85
CA VAL A 228 -23.41 -6.06 20.15
C VAL A 228 -23.93 -7.14 19.22
N ASP A 229 -24.92 -7.93 19.63
CA ASP A 229 -25.49 -8.98 18.78
C ASP A 229 -26.14 -8.39 17.51
N GLU A 230 -26.88 -7.29 17.64
CA GLU A 230 -27.41 -6.52 16.50
C GLU A 230 -26.30 -6.00 15.59
N MET A 231 -25.23 -5.45 16.16
CA MET A 231 -24.10 -4.93 15.38
C MET A 231 -23.37 -6.02 14.60
N TYR A 232 -23.22 -7.22 15.15
CA TYR A 232 -22.52 -8.30 14.46
C TYR A 232 -23.43 -9.06 13.48
N ALA A 233 -24.75 -8.93 13.59
CA ALA A 233 -25.71 -9.59 12.71
C ALA A 233 -25.84 -8.95 11.31
N ILE A 234 -25.32 -7.73 11.09
CA ILE A 234 -25.52 -7.00 9.82
C ILE A 234 -24.83 -7.67 8.61
N HIS A 235 -23.76 -8.43 8.86
CA HIS A 235 -22.94 -9.06 7.82
C HIS A 235 -22.00 -10.11 8.44
N ALA A 236 -21.65 -11.16 7.69
CA ALA A 236 -20.69 -12.18 8.17
C ALA A 236 -19.30 -11.58 8.50
N ASP A 237 -18.91 -10.53 7.79
CA ASP A 237 -17.68 -9.76 8.03
C ASP A 237 -17.86 -8.59 9.01
N ALA A 238 -18.92 -8.56 9.81
CA ALA A 238 -19.09 -7.54 10.85
C ALA A 238 -18.19 -7.85 12.05
N PHE A 239 -16.89 -7.59 11.92
CA PHE A 239 -15.91 -7.68 13.00
C PHE A 239 -14.80 -6.65 12.80
N LEU A 240 -14.10 -6.27 13.87
CA LEU A 240 -12.92 -5.42 13.82
C LEU A 240 -11.70 -6.24 13.42
N ALA A 241 -11.13 -5.90 12.27
CA ALA A 241 -9.89 -6.41 11.75
C ALA A 241 -8.70 -5.49 12.10
N ARG A 242 -7.50 -6.01 11.88
CA ARG A 242 -6.23 -5.29 11.97
C ARG A 242 -6.04 -4.48 10.69
N GLY A 243 -6.69 -3.32 10.62
CA GLY A 243 -6.64 -2.42 9.46
C GLY A 243 -5.27 -1.78 9.36
N HIS A 244 -4.53 -2.06 8.29
CA HIS A 244 -3.21 -1.48 8.06
C HIS A 244 -3.32 0.03 7.76
N LEU A 245 -2.33 0.81 8.20
CA LEU A 245 -2.18 2.23 7.82
C LEU A 245 -1.27 2.39 6.59
N MET A 246 -0.10 1.76 6.58
CA MET A 246 0.59 1.41 5.33
C MET A 246 0.11 0.03 4.88
N ALA A 247 -0.68 -0.01 3.81
CA ALA A 247 -1.27 -1.25 3.30
C ALA A 247 -0.19 -2.26 2.92
N ASN A 248 -0.47 -3.55 3.09
CA ASN A 248 0.44 -4.62 2.64
C ASN A 248 0.80 -4.46 1.15
N ALA A 249 -0.20 -4.14 0.31
CA ALA A 249 -0.01 -3.94 -1.14
C ALA A 249 0.59 -2.57 -1.52
N ASP A 250 0.78 -1.65 -0.57
CA ASP A 250 1.57 -0.43 -0.78
C ASP A 250 3.08 -0.69 -0.66
N ASN A 251 3.49 -1.93 -0.36
CA ASN A 251 4.88 -2.38 -0.42
C ASN A 251 5.18 -3.07 -1.75
N ILE A 252 6.44 -3.04 -2.20
CA ILE A 252 6.84 -3.63 -3.49
C ILE A 252 7.26 -5.11 -3.32
N PHE A 253 8.26 -5.35 -2.48
CA PHE A 253 8.84 -6.68 -2.26
C PHE A 253 8.15 -7.41 -1.10
N GLY A 254 8.21 -8.74 -1.12
CA GLY A 254 7.67 -9.62 -0.09
C GLY A 254 8.32 -9.37 1.27
N SER A 255 9.61 -9.08 1.31
CA SER A 255 10.30 -8.64 2.54
C SER A 255 9.69 -7.35 3.10
N HIS A 256 9.38 -6.37 2.24
CA HIS A 256 8.78 -5.08 2.64
C HIS A 256 7.32 -5.27 3.10
N MET A 257 6.57 -6.13 2.41
CA MET A 257 5.22 -6.56 2.82
C MET A 257 5.22 -7.10 4.24
N ARG A 258 6.14 -8.04 4.56
CA ARG A 258 6.29 -8.57 5.93
C ARG A 258 6.57 -7.47 6.95
N ALA A 259 7.37 -6.46 6.59
CA ALA A 259 7.68 -5.33 7.46
C ALA A 259 6.45 -4.47 7.80
N SER A 260 5.34 -4.55 7.05
CA SER A 260 4.11 -3.82 7.37
C SER A 260 3.28 -4.44 8.52
N PHE A 261 3.61 -5.65 8.98
CA PHE A 261 2.84 -6.40 9.99
C PHE A 261 3.25 -6.09 11.44
N TYR A 262 3.46 -4.82 11.78
CA TYR A 262 3.56 -4.38 13.18
C TYR A 262 2.20 -3.83 13.64
N PHE A 263 1.81 -4.11 14.88
CA PHE A 263 0.55 -3.55 15.42
C PHE A 263 0.57 -2.01 15.48
N ILE A 264 1.73 -1.38 15.61
CA ILE A 264 1.86 0.08 15.49
C ILE A 264 1.63 0.59 14.05
N ASN A 265 1.51 -0.27 13.04
CA ASN A 265 1.05 0.07 11.68
C ASN A 265 -0.43 -0.34 11.46
N ALA A 266 -1.18 -0.66 12.51
CA ALA A 266 -2.57 -1.06 12.40
C ALA A 266 -3.46 -0.40 13.45
N GLN A 267 -4.75 -0.30 13.12
CA GLN A 267 -5.80 0.16 14.01
C GLN A 267 -7.06 -0.71 13.85
N PRO A 268 -7.97 -0.74 14.84
CA PRO A 268 -9.24 -1.46 14.72
C PRO A 268 -10.09 -0.93 13.57
N GLN A 269 -10.38 -1.76 12.59
CA GLN A 269 -11.13 -1.37 11.39
C GLN A 269 -12.22 -2.40 11.11
N TRP A 270 -13.47 -1.98 10.95
CA TRP A 270 -14.53 -2.91 10.56
C TRP A 270 -14.18 -3.59 9.25
N GLN A 271 -14.25 -4.92 9.20
CA GLN A 271 -13.78 -5.68 8.05
C GLN A 271 -14.59 -5.37 6.79
N THR A 272 -15.89 -5.07 6.93
CA THR A 272 -16.73 -4.60 5.82
C THR A 272 -16.21 -3.29 5.20
N PHE A 273 -15.56 -2.43 5.99
CA PHE A 273 -14.89 -1.21 5.54
C PHE A 273 -13.46 -1.47 5.02
N ASN A 274 -12.65 -2.21 5.79
CA ASN A 274 -11.27 -2.60 5.44
C ASN A 274 -11.19 -3.26 4.06
N GLY A 275 -11.95 -4.34 3.84
CA GLY A 275 -12.08 -5.01 2.53
C GLY A 275 -13.10 -4.35 1.59
N GLY A 276 -13.68 -3.23 2.02
CA GLY A 276 -14.71 -2.47 1.32
C GLY A 276 -14.13 -1.31 0.55
N ASN A 277 -14.60 -0.11 0.88
CA ASN A 277 -14.19 1.13 0.23
C ASN A 277 -12.76 1.54 0.60
N TRP A 278 -12.23 1.12 1.75
CA TRP A 278 -10.85 1.44 2.12
C TRP A 278 -9.83 0.81 1.16
N GLU A 279 -10.00 -0.48 0.83
CA GLU A 279 -9.18 -1.15 -0.19
C GLU A 279 -9.27 -0.45 -1.56
N ARG A 280 -10.44 0.10 -1.93
CA ARG A 280 -10.62 0.87 -3.17
C ARG A 280 -9.83 2.17 -3.16
N VAL A 281 -9.76 2.85 -2.01
CA VAL A 281 -8.89 4.03 -1.84
C VAL A 281 -7.42 3.63 -1.99
N GLU A 282 -6.97 2.59 -1.29
CA GLU A 282 -5.57 2.13 -1.35
C GLU A 282 -5.15 1.74 -2.77
N SER A 283 -5.94 0.88 -3.43
CA SER A 283 -5.67 0.44 -4.81
C SER A 283 -5.78 1.56 -5.82
N GLY A 284 -6.79 2.43 -5.69
CA GLY A 284 -6.98 3.58 -6.56
C GLY A 284 -5.84 4.59 -6.48
N VAL A 285 -5.31 4.88 -5.28
CA VAL A 285 -4.13 5.74 -5.10
C VAL A 285 -2.88 5.12 -5.75
N ARG A 286 -2.65 3.81 -5.58
CA ARG A 286 -1.57 3.09 -6.31
C ARG A 286 -1.70 3.22 -7.82
N ASN A 287 -2.89 3.00 -8.36
CA ASN A 287 -3.15 3.10 -9.79
C ASN A 287 -2.92 4.53 -10.31
N PHE A 288 -3.41 5.55 -9.59
CA PHE A 288 -3.27 6.95 -9.97
C PHE A 288 -1.81 7.38 -10.07
N ILE A 289 -1.02 7.09 -9.03
CA ILE A 289 0.41 7.41 -8.95
C ILE A 289 1.17 6.78 -10.11
N ALA A 290 0.92 5.49 -10.39
CA ALA A 290 1.56 4.79 -11.49
C ALA A 290 1.12 5.28 -12.88
N ASN A 291 -0.17 5.58 -13.06
CA ASN A 291 -0.70 6.07 -14.34
C ASN A 291 -0.23 7.50 -14.65
N ARG A 292 -0.03 8.34 -13.63
CA ARG A 292 0.50 9.69 -13.79
C ARG A 292 2.03 9.73 -13.79
N ASN A 293 2.70 8.61 -13.50
CA ASN A 293 4.15 8.50 -13.40
C ASN A 293 4.76 9.57 -12.47
N ILE A 294 4.22 9.67 -11.26
CA ILE A 294 4.64 10.64 -10.24
C ILE A 294 5.01 9.94 -8.93
N ASP A 295 5.77 10.64 -8.08
CA ASP A 295 6.06 10.21 -6.72
C ASP A 295 5.28 11.05 -5.72
N CYS A 296 4.64 10.39 -4.76
CA CYS A 296 3.85 11.07 -3.73
C CYS A 296 4.31 10.68 -2.33
N GLU A 297 4.29 11.68 -1.44
CA GLU A 297 4.30 11.45 0.00
C GLU A 297 2.90 11.01 0.44
N ILE A 298 2.83 9.92 1.20
CA ILE A 298 1.59 9.39 1.74
C ILE A 298 1.59 9.48 3.25
N TYR A 299 0.53 10.05 3.81
CA TYR A 299 0.22 9.96 5.24
C TYR A 299 -1.11 9.24 5.40
N THR A 300 -1.09 8.05 6.00
CA THR A 300 -2.32 7.35 6.39
C THR A 300 -2.47 7.41 7.89
N GLY A 301 -3.63 7.82 8.40
CA GLY A 301 -3.86 7.90 9.83
C GLY A 301 -5.33 7.79 10.19
N VAL A 302 -5.61 8.11 11.44
CA VAL A 302 -6.96 7.98 12.00
C VAL A 302 -7.37 9.22 12.79
N HIS A 303 -8.68 9.46 12.88
CA HIS A 303 -9.24 10.61 13.60
C HIS A 303 -10.49 10.24 14.40
N GLY A 304 -10.54 10.71 15.64
CA GLY A 304 -11.63 10.48 16.60
C GLY A 304 -11.74 9.03 17.08
N VAL A 305 -12.50 8.81 18.14
CA VAL A 305 -12.92 7.49 18.59
C VAL A 305 -14.35 7.25 18.11
N LEU A 306 -14.62 6.06 17.56
CA LEU A 306 -15.95 5.68 17.12
C LEU A 306 -16.86 5.60 18.33
N ALA A 307 -17.94 6.38 18.32
CA ALA A 307 -19.01 6.27 19.29
C ALA A 307 -20.30 5.79 18.63
N VAL A 308 -20.92 4.77 19.22
CA VAL A 308 -22.22 4.23 18.78
C VAL A 308 -23.19 4.19 19.96
N ARG A 309 -24.49 4.12 19.68
CA ARG A 309 -25.50 4.02 20.73
C ARG A 309 -25.42 2.66 21.43
N ASP A 310 -25.41 2.67 22.76
CA ASP A 310 -25.61 1.49 23.61
C ASP A 310 -27.09 1.05 23.62
N GLN A 311 -27.38 -0.03 24.35
CA GLN A 311 -28.74 -0.57 24.52
C GLN A 311 -29.75 0.43 25.14
N HIS A 312 -29.27 1.53 25.73
CA HIS A 312 -30.10 2.60 26.30
C HIS A 312 -30.17 3.83 25.37
N GLY A 313 -29.61 3.75 24.17
CA GLY A 313 -29.62 4.83 23.18
C GLY A 313 -28.54 5.90 23.40
N VAL A 314 -27.64 5.73 24.37
CA VAL A 314 -26.58 6.68 24.72
C VAL A 314 -25.31 6.38 23.92
N PHE A 315 -24.67 7.39 23.35
CA PHE A 315 -23.42 7.20 22.63
C PHE A 315 -22.27 6.81 23.57
N ARG A 316 -21.57 5.73 23.24
CA ARG A 316 -20.38 5.22 23.94
C ARG A 316 -19.24 5.02 22.96
N GLU A 317 -18.06 5.49 23.33
CA GLU A 317 -16.82 5.28 22.58
C GLU A 317 -16.35 3.83 22.68
N LEU A 318 -15.80 3.32 21.59
CA LEU A 318 -15.38 1.92 21.48
C LEU A 318 -13.87 1.76 21.62
N PHE A 319 -13.47 0.78 22.42
CA PHE A 319 -12.08 0.41 22.70
C PHE A 319 -11.96 -1.12 22.63
N LEU A 320 -10.78 -1.64 22.29
CA LEU A 320 -10.55 -3.08 22.32
C LEU A 320 -10.08 -3.60 23.68
N ASP A 321 -9.62 -2.72 24.56
CA ASP A 321 -9.19 -3.08 25.91
C ASP A 321 -9.29 -1.89 26.88
N PHE A 322 -9.07 -2.16 28.17
CA PHE A 322 -9.01 -1.16 29.23
C PHE A 322 -7.84 -1.45 30.17
N ASP A 323 -7.20 -0.41 30.69
CA ASP A 323 -6.19 -0.60 31.74
C ASP A 323 -6.82 -0.85 33.13
N SER A 324 -5.99 -1.08 34.15
CA SER A 324 -6.45 -1.32 35.52
C SER A 324 -7.19 -0.15 36.17
N GLN A 325 -7.14 1.04 35.57
CA GLN A 325 -7.87 2.24 36.01
C GLN A 325 -9.14 2.46 35.20
N GLY A 326 -9.47 1.57 34.26
CA GLY A 326 -10.63 1.68 33.39
C GLY A 326 -10.44 2.69 32.25
N ARG A 327 -9.21 3.12 31.95
CA ARG A 327 -8.95 3.97 30.77
C ARG A 327 -8.98 3.09 29.53
N GLY A 328 -9.71 3.54 28.50
CA GLY A 328 -9.81 2.83 27.22
C GLY A 328 -8.47 2.80 26.48
N LEU A 329 -8.13 1.64 25.94
CA LEU A 329 -6.91 1.37 25.18
C LEU A 329 -7.27 0.86 23.79
N ILE A 330 -6.40 1.14 22.81
CA ILE A 330 -6.59 0.70 21.42
C ILE A 330 -7.97 1.15 20.92
N PRO A 331 -8.20 2.48 20.86
CA PRO A 331 -9.47 3.05 20.46
C PRO A 331 -9.85 2.58 19.05
N VAL A 332 -11.12 2.23 18.86
CA VAL A 332 -11.67 1.99 17.53
C VAL A 332 -11.84 3.35 16.86
N PRO A 333 -11.10 3.69 15.78
CA PRO A 333 -11.16 5.04 15.27
C PRO A 333 -12.47 5.31 14.53
N SER A 334 -12.96 6.55 14.59
CA SER A 334 -14.16 6.93 13.85
C SER A 334 -13.89 7.08 12.36
N LEU A 335 -12.74 7.66 12.01
CA LEU A 335 -12.36 7.96 10.63
C LEU A 335 -10.95 7.42 10.36
N TYR A 336 -10.75 6.94 9.15
CA TYR A 336 -9.43 6.74 8.56
C TYR A 336 -9.23 7.79 7.50
N TYR A 337 -8.02 8.30 7.36
CA TYR A 337 -7.67 9.24 6.30
C TYR A 337 -6.39 8.83 5.59
N LYS A 338 -6.29 9.17 4.29
CA LYS A 338 -5.09 9.01 3.47
C LYS A 338 -4.83 10.32 2.72
N ILE A 339 -3.73 10.99 3.07
CA ILE A 339 -3.27 12.20 2.41
C ILE A 339 -2.28 11.80 1.32
N VAL A 340 -2.50 12.27 0.11
CA VAL A 340 -1.60 12.10 -1.04
C VAL A 340 -1.04 13.46 -1.40
N LEU A 341 0.28 13.62 -1.33
CA LEU A 341 0.97 14.89 -1.60
C LEU A 341 1.99 14.73 -2.73
N HIS A 342 1.78 15.45 -3.83
CA HIS A 342 2.75 15.58 -4.90
C HIS A 342 3.54 16.88 -4.69
N ARG A 343 4.73 16.76 -4.07
CA ARG A 343 5.56 17.92 -3.70
C ARG A 343 6.01 18.79 -4.87
N PRO A 344 6.42 18.25 -6.04
CA PRO A 344 6.90 19.08 -7.14
C PRO A 344 5.89 20.13 -7.63
N THR A 345 4.58 19.84 -7.55
CA THR A 345 3.53 20.80 -7.92
C THR A 345 2.76 21.35 -6.72
N ASN A 346 3.15 20.96 -5.50
CA ASN A 346 2.48 21.30 -4.25
C ASN A 346 0.96 21.00 -4.27
N ARG A 347 0.59 19.90 -4.91
CA ARG A 347 -0.80 19.43 -5.04
C ARG A 347 -1.06 18.32 -4.05
N GLY A 348 -2.26 18.27 -3.50
CA GLY A 348 -2.63 17.21 -2.59
C GLY A 348 -4.11 16.97 -2.46
N ILE A 349 -4.45 15.82 -1.92
CA ILE A 349 -5.83 15.42 -1.65
C ILE A 349 -5.88 14.52 -0.43
N VAL A 350 -6.99 14.59 0.31
CA VAL A 350 -7.27 13.72 1.46
C VAL A 350 -8.46 12.84 1.13
N PHE A 351 -8.29 11.53 1.25
CA PHE A 351 -9.38 10.57 1.27
C PHE A 351 -9.77 10.30 2.71
N ILE A 352 -11.06 10.25 3.00
CA ILE A 352 -11.61 9.95 4.32
C ILE A 352 -12.58 8.78 4.19
N GLY A 353 -12.40 7.77 5.03
CA GLY A 353 -13.30 6.63 5.16
C GLY A 353 -13.91 6.58 6.56
N VAL A 354 -15.23 6.40 6.62
CA VAL A 354 -15.99 6.28 7.87
C VAL A 354 -15.97 4.83 8.33
N ASN A 355 -15.32 4.58 9.47
CA ASN A 355 -15.21 3.26 10.08
C ASN A 355 -16.45 2.93 10.92
N ASN A 356 -17.64 3.05 10.33
CA ASN A 356 -18.90 2.79 11.02
C ASN A 356 -19.93 2.20 10.05
N PRO A 357 -20.05 0.86 9.95
CA PRO A 357 -21.01 0.21 9.08
C PRO A 357 -22.47 0.33 9.58
N HIS A 358 -22.69 1.00 10.72
CA HIS A 358 -24.00 1.23 11.33
C HIS A 358 -24.43 2.70 11.27
N ALA A 359 -23.65 3.57 10.62
CA ALA A 359 -23.93 5.00 10.60
C ALA A 359 -25.25 5.31 9.89
N THR A 360 -26.07 6.18 10.49
CA THR A 360 -27.19 6.80 9.80
C THR A 360 -26.72 7.98 8.96
N SER A 361 -27.55 8.47 8.02
CA SER A 361 -27.24 9.70 7.27
C SER A 361 -27.01 10.92 8.18
N ALA A 362 -27.70 10.96 9.33
CA ALA A 362 -27.50 11.99 10.35
C ALA A 362 -26.13 11.84 11.04
N ASP A 363 -25.69 10.61 11.34
CA ASP A 363 -24.34 10.37 11.88
C ASP A 363 -23.26 10.77 10.89
N ILE A 364 -23.44 10.45 9.59
CA ILE A 364 -22.52 10.87 8.53
C ILE A 364 -22.34 12.39 8.52
N THR A 365 -23.45 13.13 8.51
CA THR A 365 -23.44 14.59 8.43
C THR A 365 -22.90 15.23 9.71
N ASN A 366 -23.39 14.81 10.88
CA ASN A 366 -23.16 15.51 12.13
C ASN A 366 -21.91 15.06 12.90
N ARG A 367 -21.38 13.86 12.61
CA ARG A 367 -20.27 13.26 13.38
C ARG A 367 -19.08 12.85 12.53
N HIS A 368 -19.28 12.57 11.24
CA HIS A 368 -18.24 11.96 10.40
C HIS A 368 -17.77 12.85 9.25
N THR A 369 -18.47 13.96 8.97
CA THR A 369 -18.07 14.96 7.96
C THR A 369 -17.28 16.07 8.63
N ILE A 370 -15.96 16.07 8.44
CA ILE A 370 -15.03 16.99 9.12
C ILE A 370 -14.44 18.07 8.20
N CYS A 371 -14.78 18.03 6.91
CA CYS A 371 -14.35 18.99 5.91
C CYS A 371 -15.27 18.93 4.69
N THR A 372 -15.15 19.92 3.82
CA THR A 372 -15.96 20.07 2.61
C THR A 372 -15.69 18.92 1.63
N ASP A 373 -16.74 18.19 1.25
CA ASP A 373 -16.64 17.10 0.27
C ASP A 373 -16.31 17.66 -1.13
N VAL A 374 -15.14 17.28 -1.65
CA VAL A 374 -14.67 17.61 -3.01
C VAL A 374 -14.67 16.41 -3.94
N SER A 375 -15.40 15.34 -3.60
CA SER A 375 -15.39 14.07 -4.33
C SER A 375 -15.78 14.19 -5.80
N GLN A 376 -16.57 15.20 -6.17
CA GLN A 376 -16.98 15.47 -7.55
C GLN A 376 -15.82 15.76 -8.50
N TYR A 377 -14.64 16.11 -7.97
CA TYR A 377 -13.44 16.37 -8.77
C TYR A 377 -12.47 15.19 -8.84
N VAL A 378 -12.87 14.02 -8.31
CA VAL A 378 -12.01 12.82 -8.24
C VAL A 378 -12.73 11.64 -8.86
N ASP A 379 -12.36 11.30 -10.08
CA ASP A 379 -12.97 10.22 -10.88
C ASP A 379 -12.06 8.98 -11.03
N TRP A 380 -10.81 9.07 -10.58
CA TRP A 380 -9.81 8.02 -10.77
C TRP A 380 -9.83 6.91 -9.70
N ILE A 381 -10.76 6.97 -8.73
CA ILE A 381 -11.07 5.85 -7.84
C ILE A 381 -12.24 5.04 -8.41
N THR A 382 -11.99 3.77 -8.70
CA THR A 382 -13.05 2.84 -9.12
C THR A 382 -13.76 2.26 -7.90
N TRP A 383 -14.98 2.75 -7.65
CA TRP A 383 -15.83 2.26 -6.56
C TRP A 383 -16.66 1.03 -6.97
N THR A 384 -17.09 0.25 -5.98
CA THR A 384 -17.96 -0.93 -6.23
C THR A 384 -19.42 -0.50 -6.43
N SER A 385 -20.00 -0.86 -7.58
CA SER A 385 -21.41 -0.64 -7.92
C SER A 385 -22.35 -1.54 -7.08
N PRO A 386 -23.60 -1.12 -6.76
CA PRO A 386 -24.28 0.11 -7.20
C PRO A 386 -24.14 1.32 -6.27
N VAL A 387 -23.70 1.14 -5.02
CA VAL A 387 -23.72 2.21 -4.01
C VAL A 387 -22.42 3.04 -3.99
N GLY A 388 -21.33 2.50 -4.54
CA GLY A 388 -20.06 3.22 -4.68
C GLY A 388 -19.47 3.72 -3.36
N ARG A 389 -18.90 4.93 -3.38
CA ARG A 389 -18.27 5.56 -2.22
C ARG A 389 -19.21 5.79 -1.04
N THR A 390 -20.51 5.97 -1.28
CA THR A 390 -21.48 6.34 -0.24
C THR A 390 -22.08 5.13 0.48
N SER A 391 -21.57 3.92 0.24
CA SER A 391 -22.00 2.71 0.94
C SER A 391 -21.64 2.76 2.42
N ILE A 392 -22.64 2.80 3.30
CA ILE A 392 -22.42 2.75 4.76
C ILE A 392 -21.74 1.43 5.14
N LEU A 393 -22.29 0.29 4.72
CA LEU A 393 -21.77 -1.04 5.05
C LEU A 393 -20.30 -1.20 4.64
N ARG A 394 -19.94 -0.73 3.44
CA ARG A 394 -18.57 -0.82 2.91
C ARG A 394 -17.66 0.31 3.39
N GLY A 395 -18.15 1.20 4.24
CA GLY A 395 -17.50 2.41 4.72
C GLY A 395 -17.72 3.60 3.80
N PHE A 396 -18.59 4.52 4.23
CA PHE A 396 -18.83 5.77 3.52
C PHE A 396 -17.51 6.51 3.33
N SER A 397 -17.25 6.99 2.11
CA SER A 397 -16.00 7.65 1.76
C SER A 397 -16.23 8.96 1.02
N TYR A 398 -15.39 9.94 1.34
CA TYR A 398 -15.40 11.28 0.74
C TYR A 398 -13.99 11.86 0.71
N MET A 399 -13.84 13.00 0.03
CA MET A 399 -12.53 13.61 -0.20
C MET A 399 -12.52 15.06 0.25
N CYS A 400 -11.35 15.55 0.68
CA CYS A 400 -11.14 16.93 1.11
C CYS A 400 -9.86 17.53 0.53
N THR A 401 -9.81 18.86 0.49
CA THR A 401 -8.52 19.57 0.36
C THR A 401 -7.67 19.33 1.60
N VAL A 402 -6.35 19.34 1.46
CA VAL A 402 -5.41 19.21 2.59
C VAL A 402 -5.60 20.34 3.61
N THR A 403 -5.84 21.56 3.12
CA THR A 403 -6.04 22.75 3.96
C THR A 403 -7.29 22.66 4.82
N ASP A 404 -8.43 22.27 4.24
CA ASP A 404 -9.68 22.18 4.99
C ASP A 404 -9.65 21.02 6.01
N PHE A 405 -9.13 19.87 5.60
CA PHE A 405 -8.91 18.73 6.49
C PHE A 405 -8.06 19.07 7.72
N ARG A 406 -6.98 19.85 7.53
CA ARG A 406 -6.09 20.26 8.62
C ARG A 406 -6.70 21.21 9.64
N ARG A 407 -7.86 21.80 9.36
CA ARG A 407 -8.61 22.56 10.37
C ARG A 407 -9.24 21.65 11.42
N ALA A 408 -9.60 20.42 11.02
CA ALA A 408 -10.16 19.41 11.92
C ALA A 408 -9.10 18.47 12.51
N VAL A 409 -8.04 18.18 11.74
CA VAL A 409 -7.00 17.21 12.14
C VAL A 409 -5.67 17.92 12.38
N THR A 410 -5.30 18.04 13.66
CA THR A 410 -4.12 18.81 14.11
C THR A 410 -2.92 17.95 14.49
N ASN A 411 -3.05 16.62 14.51
CA ASN A 411 -2.02 15.67 14.92
C ASN A 411 -1.03 15.29 13.81
N LEU A 412 -0.83 16.17 12.82
CA LEU A 412 0.04 15.96 11.67
C LEU A 412 1.22 16.94 11.69
N PRO A 413 2.36 16.58 11.09
CA PRO A 413 3.50 17.48 10.95
C PRO A 413 3.12 18.81 10.26
N PRO A 414 3.70 19.96 10.67
CA PRO A 414 3.36 21.26 10.10
C PRO A 414 3.53 21.37 8.58
N ASN A 415 4.45 20.61 7.99
CA ASN A 415 4.76 20.57 6.55
C ASN A 415 3.79 19.70 5.71
N VAL A 416 2.78 19.08 6.32
CA VAL A 416 1.71 18.38 5.58
C VAL A 416 0.75 19.43 5.00
N THR A 417 1.14 20.10 3.93
CA THR A 417 0.37 21.17 3.26
C THR A 417 0.28 20.92 1.75
N ALA A 418 -0.74 21.48 1.11
CA ALA A 418 -0.85 21.60 -0.35
C ALA A 418 -1.56 22.90 -0.72
N THR A 419 -1.19 23.53 -1.84
CA THR A 419 -1.83 24.77 -2.32
C THR A 419 -3.01 24.53 -3.24
N SER A 420 -3.12 23.33 -3.83
CA SER A 420 -4.21 22.99 -4.75
C SER A 420 -4.53 21.49 -4.76
N LEU A 421 -5.69 21.15 -5.30
CA LEU A 421 -6.17 19.77 -5.37
C LEU A 421 -5.37 18.93 -6.36
N LEU A 422 -5.08 17.69 -5.97
CA LEU A 422 -4.54 16.66 -6.85
C LEU A 422 -5.69 16.00 -7.61
N PHE A 423 -5.78 16.27 -8.92
CA PHE A 423 -6.77 15.72 -9.86
C PHE A 423 -6.12 14.66 -10.76
#